data_AF-A0A1R4FNL3-F1
#
_entry.id   AF-A0A1R4FNL3-F1
#
_cell.length_a   1.000
_cell.length_b   1.000
_cell.length_c   1.000
_cell.angle_alpha   90.00
_cell.angle_beta   90.00
_cell.angle_gamma   90.00
#
_symmetry.space_group_name_H-M   'P 1'
#
loop_
_entity.id
_entity.type
_entity.pdbx_description
1 polymer ?
#
loop_
_entity_poly.entity_id
_entity_poly.type
_entity_poly.pdbx_seq_one_letter_code
_entity_poly.pdbx_strand_id
1 'polypeptide(L)'
;MASIRESWRYLTLSTLLSPLAPPTRAGDLARRLATDVLPERLAGRLPDTAHAASAHDARALGGTPARIGGARAVQRDATTCGSAALVHLAALGDPELVRWIEDGTAPASPRPEVPDVAGRVDLVASGMELTDPDRRFDAAQRVVKSATSRRAIGPVGWPEGLGTPPWTAARQARFPGVSYRVAPVDDRTARGAAVLAAVHAATTAGIPVPLYTSGDLGRGLRFAVPRHVVLALPQGTDDDAASGRSARPGAPSLTIYEPSRGLTHVVALADLLARTSPLKALGSWSHVVAALLPRPAA
;
A
#
# COMPACT_ATOMS: atom_id res chain seq x y z
N MET A 1 8.25 11.66 45.74
CA MET A 1 7.11 11.78 44.81
C MET A 1 7.57 11.89 43.34
N ALA A 2 8.48 11.01 42.89
CA ALA A 2 9.11 11.08 41.56
C ALA A 2 8.81 9.88 40.64
N SER A 3 7.86 9.00 40.97
CA SER A 3 7.76 7.68 40.32
C SER A 3 6.51 7.44 39.46
N ILE A 4 5.61 8.42 39.29
CA ILE A 4 4.35 8.21 38.53
C ILE A 4 4.35 8.90 37.14
N ARG A 5 5.30 9.81 36.85
CA ARG A 5 5.37 10.51 35.54
C ARG A 5 6.20 9.79 34.46
N GLU A 6 7.03 8.81 34.81
CA GLU A 6 7.87 8.09 33.83
C GLU A 6 7.21 6.85 33.22
N SER A 7 6.18 6.32 33.87
CA SER A 7 5.51 5.08 33.47
C SER A 7 4.61 5.22 32.22
N TRP A 8 4.30 6.45 31.81
CA TRP A 8 3.38 6.73 30.68
C TRP A 8 4.08 6.93 29.33
N ARG A 9 5.42 6.91 29.28
CA ARG A 9 6.21 7.03 28.04
C ARG A 9 6.32 5.72 27.23
N TYR A 10 5.74 4.62 27.70
CA TYR A 10 5.89 3.28 27.12
C TYR A 10 4.60 2.65 26.57
N LEU A 11 3.53 3.43 26.37
CA LEU A 11 2.38 2.99 25.58
C LEU A 11 2.76 2.97 24.09
N THR A 12 3.39 1.88 23.68
CA THR A 12 3.65 1.55 22.28
C THR A 12 2.33 1.20 21.59
N LEU A 13 2.21 1.45 20.28
CA LEU A 13 1.04 1.04 19.47
C LEU A 13 0.74 -0.47 19.56
N SER A 14 1.74 -1.28 19.91
CA SER A 14 1.55 -2.68 20.31
C SER A 14 0.49 -2.83 21.39
N THR A 15 0.42 -1.94 22.39
CA THR A 15 -0.56 -2.01 23.48
C THR A 15 -1.99 -1.69 23.04
N LEU A 16 -2.17 -0.81 22.04
CA LEU A 16 -3.49 -0.50 21.46
C LEU A 16 -3.96 -1.56 20.44
N LEU A 17 -3.02 -2.26 19.79
CA LEU A 17 -3.29 -3.34 18.84
C LEU A 17 -3.26 -4.74 19.48
N SER A 18 -2.86 -4.86 20.76
CA SER A 18 -2.60 -6.11 21.47
C SER A 18 -3.82 -6.97 21.83
N PRO A 19 -5.04 -6.45 22.11
CA PRO A 19 -6.09 -7.34 22.62
C PRO A 19 -6.76 -8.21 21.55
N LEU A 20 -6.31 -8.21 20.29
CA LEU A 20 -6.96 -8.97 19.20
C LEU A 20 -6.01 -9.78 18.30
N ALA A 21 -4.73 -9.94 18.67
CA ALA A 21 -3.78 -10.76 17.91
C ALA A 21 -3.44 -12.07 18.66
N PRO A 22 -3.74 -13.27 18.10
CA PRO A 22 -3.19 -14.51 18.66
C PRO A 22 -1.66 -14.53 18.50
N PRO A 23 -0.92 -15.20 19.41
CA PRO A 23 0.54 -15.14 19.43
C PRO A 23 1.11 -15.81 18.18
N THR A 24 1.79 -15.05 17.32
CA THR A 24 2.61 -15.61 16.23
C THR A 24 4.08 -15.22 16.37
N ARG A 25 4.93 -16.26 16.40
CA ARG A 25 6.40 -16.19 16.32
C ARG A 25 6.80 -15.69 14.93
N ALA A 26 7.07 -14.40 14.81
CA ALA A 26 7.48 -13.75 13.55
C ALA A 26 8.83 -14.26 13.00
N GLY A 27 9.66 -14.89 13.83
CA GLY A 27 10.98 -15.42 13.43
C GLY A 27 10.94 -16.62 12.48
N ASP A 28 9.86 -17.41 12.48
CA ASP A 28 9.71 -18.57 11.58
C ASP A 28 9.19 -18.18 10.19
N LEU A 29 8.55 -17.01 10.05
CA LEU A 29 7.90 -16.56 8.81
C LEU A 29 8.93 -16.15 7.74
N ALA A 30 9.98 -15.41 8.14
CA ALA A 30 11.06 -15.01 7.23
C ALA A 30 11.87 -16.21 6.73
N ARG A 31 11.98 -17.27 7.53
CA ARG A 31 12.67 -18.51 7.14
C ARG A 31 11.84 -19.33 6.16
N ARG A 32 10.52 -19.47 6.40
CA ARG A 32 9.60 -20.25 5.55
C ARG A 32 9.35 -19.61 4.18
N LEU A 33 9.23 -18.29 4.11
CA LEU A 33 9.10 -17.58 2.83
C LEU A 33 10.36 -17.68 1.94
N ALA A 34 11.52 -18.00 2.53
CA ALA A 34 12.77 -18.19 1.79
C ALA A 34 12.98 -19.64 1.31
N THR A 35 12.19 -20.61 1.79
CA THR A 35 12.41 -22.04 1.47
C THR A 35 11.29 -22.71 0.70
N ASP A 36 10.04 -22.23 0.81
CA ASP A 36 8.91 -22.82 0.09
C ASP A 36 8.16 -21.76 -0.73
N VAL A 37 7.93 -22.09 -2.01
CA VAL A 37 7.12 -21.40 -3.03
C VAL A 37 7.87 -20.46 -3.98
N LEU A 38 8.38 -21.06 -5.07
CA LEU A 38 8.43 -20.43 -6.40
C LEU A 38 8.07 -21.51 -7.44
N PRO A 39 6.90 -21.48 -8.10
CA PRO A 39 6.79 -22.03 -9.42
C PRO A 39 7.35 -21.02 -10.43
N GLU A 40 8.32 -21.46 -11.22
CA GLU A 40 8.69 -20.81 -12.47
C GLU A 40 7.44 -20.67 -13.35
N ARG A 41 7.02 -19.43 -13.63
CA ARG A 41 6.46 -18.93 -14.91
C ARG A 41 5.59 -17.70 -14.68
N LEU A 42 6.19 -16.53 -14.88
CA LEU A 42 5.49 -15.31 -15.27
C LEU A 42 6.44 -14.43 -16.09
N ALA A 43 6.96 -15.02 -17.18
CA ALA A 43 7.61 -14.28 -18.25
C ALA A 43 6.56 -13.99 -19.33
N GLY A 44 5.99 -12.79 -19.29
CA GLY A 44 5.05 -12.28 -20.27
C GLY A 44 5.28 -10.79 -20.50
N ARG A 45 5.94 -10.48 -21.62
CA ARG A 45 6.31 -9.13 -22.06
C ARG A 45 5.05 -8.37 -22.52
N LEU A 46 4.85 -7.14 -22.04
CA LEU A 46 3.85 -6.20 -22.58
C LEU A 46 4.56 -5.04 -23.29
N PRO A 47 3.96 -4.46 -24.35
CA PRO A 47 4.63 -3.52 -25.25
C PRO A 47 4.74 -2.10 -24.69
N ASP A 48 5.80 -1.45 -25.15
CA ASP A 48 6.21 -0.08 -24.91
C ASP A 48 5.45 0.90 -25.82
N THR A 49 5.00 2.04 -25.29
CA THR A 49 4.89 3.36 -25.95
C THR A 49 4.04 4.34 -25.12
N ALA A 50 4.69 5.35 -24.51
CA ALA A 50 4.23 6.77 -24.42
C ALA A 50 5.05 7.57 -23.38
N HIS A 51 6.36 7.79 -23.63
CA HIS A 51 7.29 8.27 -22.58
C HIS A 51 7.75 9.74 -22.62
N ALA A 52 7.36 10.58 -23.58
CA ALA A 52 8.07 11.86 -23.72
C ALA A 52 7.51 13.04 -22.89
N ALA A 53 6.22 13.07 -22.54
CA ALA A 53 5.60 14.29 -21.98
C ALA A 53 5.50 14.36 -20.43
N SER A 54 5.90 13.31 -19.68
CA SER A 54 5.65 13.22 -18.22
C SER A 54 6.89 13.34 -17.32
N ALA A 55 8.10 13.27 -17.88
CA ALA A 55 9.34 13.16 -17.12
C ALA A 55 9.83 14.49 -16.50
N HIS A 56 9.42 15.64 -17.06
CA HIS A 56 9.89 16.95 -16.59
C HIS A 56 9.19 17.41 -15.29
N ASP A 57 7.87 17.26 -15.21
CA ASP A 57 7.08 17.57 -14.00
C ASP A 57 7.38 16.63 -12.83
N ALA A 58 7.71 15.37 -13.14
CA ALA A 58 8.09 14.35 -12.18
C ALA A 58 9.38 14.70 -11.38
N ARG A 59 10.35 15.33 -12.07
CA ARG A 59 11.63 15.73 -11.47
C ARG A 59 11.47 16.84 -10.43
N ALA A 60 10.53 17.78 -10.64
CA ALA A 60 10.24 18.85 -9.68
C ALA A 60 9.60 18.31 -8.38
N LEU A 61 8.84 17.21 -8.47
CA LEU A 61 8.11 16.63 -7.33
C LEU A 61 8.93 15.61 -6.53
N GLY A 62 9.99 15.05 -7.13
CA GLY A 62 10.92 14.12 -6.49
C GLY A 62 10.47 12.65 -6.53
N GLY A 63 9.73 12.24 -7.57
CA GLY A 63 9.27 10.86 -7.80
C GLY A 63 9.07 10.55 -9.29
N THR A 64 8.48 9.40 -9.61
CA THR A 64 8.02 9.05 -10.97
C THR A 64 6.50 8.92 -10.98
N PRO A 65 5.75 9.45 -11.96
CA PRO A 65 4.30 9.31 -11.97
C PRO A 65 3.87 7.84 -12.09
N ALA A 66 2.98 7.41 -11.21
CA ALA A 66 2.38 6.09 -11.24
C ALA A 66 1.12 6.09 -12.13
N ARG A 67 0.97 5.07 -12.97
CA ARG A 67 -0.18 4.90 -13.85
C ARG A 67 -0.75 3.49 -13.78
N ILE A 68 -2.06 3.38 -13.98
CA ILE A 68 -2.79 2.10 -14.09
C ILE A 68 -3.77 2.24 -15.24
N GLY A 69 -3.61 1.46 -16.32
CA GLY A 69 -4.50 1.53 -17.47
C GLY A 69 -4.68 2.95 -18.00
N GLY A 70 -3.58 3.69 -18.18
CA GLY A 70 -3.62 5.10 -18.59
C GLY A 70 -4.03 6.11 -17.50
N ALA A 71 -4.75 5.69 -16.45
CA ALA A 71 -5.15 6.54 -15.34
C ALA A 71 -3.94 7.00 -14.52
N ARG A 72 -3.96 8.24 -14.04
CA ARG A 72 -3.06 8.68 -12.96
C ARG A 72 -3.50 7.98 -11.68
N ALA A 73 -2.62 7.19 -11.10
CA ALA A 73 -2.89 6.51 -9.84
C ALA A 73 -2.81 7.52 -8.69
N VAL A 74 -3.77 8.43 -8.57
CA VAL A 74 -3.83 9.45 -7.52
C VAL A 74 -5.05 9.21 -6.67
N GLN A 75 -4.91 9.31 -5.35
CA GLN A 75 -6.03 9.19 -4.43
C GLN A 75 -7.04 10.32 -4.68
N ARG A 76 -8.33 9.98 -4.61
CA ARG A 76 -9.42 10.92 -4.87
C ARG A 76 -9.54 12.02 -3.79
N ASP A 77 -9.39 11.63 -2.53
CA ASP A 77 -9.52 12.48 -1.35
C ASP A 77 -8.58 12.05 -0.22
N ALA A 78 -8.43 12.90 0.81
CA ALA A 78 -7.50 12.70 1.94
C ALA A 78 -7.69 11.41 2.76
N THR A 79 -8.78 10.67 2.53
CA THR A 79 -9.12 9.42 3.22
C THR A 79 -9.14 8.21 2.28
N THR A 80 -8.75 8.38 1.02
CA THR A 80 -8.74 7.31 -0.01
C THR A 80 -7.36 6.73 -0.29
N CYS A 81 -6.31 7.18 0.41
CA CYS A 81 -4.96 6.62 0.25
C CYS A 81 -4.92 5.09 0.34
N GLY A 82 -5.62 4.49 1.32
CA GLY A 82 -5.73 3.04 1.47
C GLY A 82 -6.46 2.38 0.31
N SER A 83 -7.59 2.93 -0.13
CA SER A 83 -8.31 2.41 -1.29
C SER A 83 -7.50 2.50 -2.58
N ALA A 84 -6.82 3.62 -2.82
CA ALA A 84 -5.96 3.79 -3.98
C ALA A 84 -4.79 2.80 -3.99
N ALA A 85 -4.17 2.56 -2.83
CA ALA A 85 -3.13 1.54 -2.68
C ALA A 85 -3.66 0.12 -2.92
N LEU A 86 -4.89 -0.20 -2.47
CA LEU A 86 -5.51 -1.51 -2.68
C LEU A 86 -5.98 -1.74 -4.12
N VAL A 87 -6.47 -0.71 -4.82
CA VAL A 87 -6.77 -0.83 -6.26
C VAL A 87 -5.47 -1.04 -7.04
N HIS A 88 -4.40 -0.30 -6.72
CA HIS A 88 -3.10 -0.51 -7.36
C HIS A 88 -2.54 -1.91 -7.08
N LEU A 89 -2.64 -2.39 -5.83
CA LEU A 89 -2.30 -3.76 -5.46
C LEU A 89 -3.02 -4.79 -6.34
N ALA A 90 -4.34 -4.68 -6.47
CA ALA A 90 -5.14 -5.60 -7.28
C ALA A 90 -4.76 -5.52 -8.77
N ALA A 91 -4.57 -4.31 -9.29
CA ALA A 91 -4.23 -4.09 -10.69
C ALA A 91 -2.88 -4.69 -11.09
N LEU A 92 -1.89 -4.73 -10.17
CA LEU A 92 -0.61 -5.40 -10.42
C LEU A 92 -0.75 -6.91 -10.65
N GLY A 93 -1.83 -7.53 -10.17
CA GLY A 93 -2.09 -8.96 -10.32
C GLY A 93 -3.29 -9.31 -11.20
N ASP A 94 -3.98 -8.33 -11.77
CA ASP A 94 -5.23 -8.53 -12.50
C ASP A 94 -5.31 -7.68 -13.79
N PRO A 95 -4.91 -8.26 -14.95
CA PRO A 95 -5.00 -7.58 -16.24
C PRO A 95 -6.42 -7.20 -16.66
N GLU A 96 -7.47 -7.87 -16.15
CA GLU A 96 -8.85 -7.49 -16.46
C GLU A 96 -9.24 -6.19 -15.74
N LEU A 97 -8.77 -6.00 -14.50
CA LEU A 97 -8.96 -4.75 -13.79
C LEU A 97 -8.23 -3.60 -14.50
N VAL A 98 -7.00 -3.83 -14.98
CA VAL A 98 -6.25 -2.82 -15.75
C VAL A 98 -6.99 -2.43 -17.02
N ARG A 99 -7.47 -3.40 -17.81
CA ARG A 99 -8.24 -3.14 -19.03
C ARG A 99 -9.53 -2.37 -18.74
N TRP A 100 -10.27 -2.78 -17.71
CA TRP A 100 -11.46 -2.05 -17.31
C TRP A 100 -11.16 -0.60 -16.94
N ILE A 101 -10.06 -0.32 -16.21
CA ILE A 101 -9.65 1.06 -15.93
C ILE A 101 -9.32 1.79 -17.24
N GLU A 102 -8.60 1.15 -18.15
CA GLU A 102 -8.12 1.75 -19.39
C GLU A 102 -9.21 2.14 -20.36
N ASP A 103 -10.13 1.23 -20.69
CA ASP A 103 -11.10 1.45 -21.77
C ASP A 103 -12.55 1.18 -21.34
N GLY A 104 -12.78 0.72 -20.10
CA GLY A 104 -14.10 0.41 -19.58
C GLY A 104 -14.62 -0.98 -19.95
N THR A 105 -13.82 -1.81 -20.63
CA THR A 105 -14.19 -3.19 -20.98
C THR A 105 -14.51 -3.97 -19.72
N ALA A 106 -15.71 -4.53 -19.67
CA ALA A 106 -16.15 -5.29 -18.49
C ALA A 106 -15.29 -6.57 -18.34
N PRO A 107 -14.85 -6.90 -17.11
CA PRO A 107 -14.11 -8.14 -16.87
C PRO A 107 -15.01 -9.36 -17.12
N ALA A 108 -14.41 -10.47 -17.54
CA ALA A 108 -15.16 -11.70 -17.86
C ALA A 108 -15.79 -12.35 -16.62
N SER A 109 -15.27 -12.04 -15.43
CA SER A 109 -15.88 -12.41 -14.15
C SER A 109 -15.92 -11.22 -13.21
N PRO A 110 -16.90 -11.14 -12.28
CA PRO A 110 -17.01 -10.02 -11.36
C PRO A 110 -15.71 -9.77 -10.60
N ARG A 111 -15.34 -8.48 -10.48
CA ARG A 111 -14.19 -8.04 -9.70
C ARG A 111 -14.67 -7.15 -8.55
N PRO A 112 -14.20 -7.37 -7.30
CA PRO A 112 -14.63 -6.58 -6.16
C PRO A 112 -14.37 -5.08 -6.28
N GLU A 113 -13.37 -4.68 -7.06
CA GLU A 113 -12.99 -3.28 -7.31
C GLU A 113 -13.86 -2.62 -8.40
N VAL A 114 -14.47 -3.41 -9.27
CA VAL A 114 -15.31 -2.91 -10.37
C VAL A 114 -16.74 -2.73 -9.85
N PRO A 115 -17.35 -1.53 -9.99
CA PRO A 115 -18.75 -1.34 -9.62
C PRO A 115 -19.65 -2.31 -10.39
N ASP A 116 -20.50 -3.02 -9.67
CA ASP A 116 -21.58 -3.82 -10.23
C ASP A 116 -22.65 -2.91 -10.86
N VAL A 117 -23.72 -3.50 -11.41
CA VAL A 117 -24.76 -2.73 -12.10
C VAL A 117 -25.39 -1.67 -11.18
N ALA A 118 -25.72 -2.04 -9.94
CA ALA A 118 -26.28 -1.12 -8.96
C ALA A 118 -25.30 0.01 -8.61
N GLY A 119 -24.04 -0.35 -8.35
CA GLY A 119 -22.98 0.61 -8.11
C GLY A 119 -22.79 1.58 -9.27
N ARG A 120 -22.84 1.13 -10.53
CA ARG A 120 -22.75 2.02 -11.70
C ARG A 120 -23.91 3.01 -11.76
N VAL A 121 -25.14 2.57 -11.47
CA VAL A 121 -26.31 3.43 -11.41
C VAL A 121 -26.13 4.51 -10.34
N ASP A 122 -25.67 4.14 -9.14
CA ASP A 122 -25.39 5.09 -8.06
C ASP A 122 -24.31 6.12 -8.46
N LEU A 123 -23.27 5.68 -9.18
CA LEU A 123 -22.21 6.58 -9.65
C LEU A 123 -22.72 7.57 -10.70
N VAL A 124 -23.55 7.12 -11.64
CA VAL A 124 -24.18 7.97 -12.65
C VAL A 124 -25.15 8.96 -11.98
N ALA A 125 -25.97 8.49 -11.03
CA ALA A 125 -26.86 9.34 -10.23
C ALA A 125 -26.07 10.38 -9.41
N SER A 126 -24.84 10.07 -9.02
CA SER A 126 -23.90 11.00 -8.37
C SER A 126 -23.20 11.95 -9.36
N GLY A 127 -23.60 11.96 -10.64
CA GLY A 127 -23.03 12.78 -11.69
C GLY A 127 -21.65 12.33 -12.18
N MET A 128 -21.26 11.07 -11.95
CA MET A 128 -20.01 10.53 -12.49
C MET A 128 -20.24 9.73 -13.76
N GLU A 129 -19.73 10.25 -14.87
CA GLU A 129 -19.53 9.48 -16.09
C GLU A 129 -18.19 8.72 -16.03
N LEU A 130 -18.20 7.44 -16.38
CA LEU A 130 -17.03 6.56 -16.40
C LEU A 130 -16.35 6.56 -17.78
N THR A 131 -16.20 7.76 -18.35
CA THR A 131 -15.77 7.97 -19.74
C THR A 131 -14.26 7.89 -19.91
N ASP A 132 -13.50 8.31 -18.90
CA ASP A 132 -12.04 8.30 -18.90
C ASP A 132 -11.42 7.37 -17.83
N PRO A 133 -10.13 7.01 -17.97
CA PRO A 133 -9.46 6.14 -17.02
C PRO A 133 -9.38 6.65 -15.58
N ASP A 134 -9.18 7.97 -15.38
CA ASP A 134 -9.08 8.56 -14.05
C ASP A 134 -10.42 8.41 -13.29
N ARG A 135 -11.55 8.60 -13.98
CA ARG A 135 -12.89 8.40 -13.41
C ARG A 135 -13.18 6.95 -13.06
N ARG A 136 -12.68 6.00 -13.85
CA ARG A 136 -12.79 4.56 -13.56
C ARG A 136 -11.92 4.16 -12.37
N PHE A 137 -10.71 4.70 -12.27
CA PHE A 137 -9.87 4.52 -11.09
C PHE A 137 -10.52 5.10 -9.82
N ASP A 138 -11.10 6.30 -9.90
CA ASP A 138 -11.88 6.93 -8.81
C ASP A 138 -13.09 6.09 -8.38
N ALA A 139 -13.79 5.49 -9.35
CA ALA A 139 -14.89 4.59 -9.08
C ALA A 139 -14.43 3.35 -8.30
N ALA A 140 -13.33 2.71 -8.71
CA ALA A 140 -12.76 1.58 -8.00
C ALA A 140 -12.34 1.94 -6.56
N GLN A 141 -11.72 3.11 -6.37
CA GLN A 141 -11.36 3.59 -5.03
C GLN A 141 -12.57 3.70 -4.10
N ARG A 142 -13.74 4.14 -4.59
CA ARG A 142 -14.95 4.24 -3.78
C ARG A 142 -15.54 2.88 -3.42
N VAL A 143 -15.56 1.94 -4.37
CA VAL A 143 -16.01 0.56 -4.10
C VAL A 143 -15.15 -0.07 -3.01
N VAL A 144 -13.82 0.06 -3.14
CA VAL A 144 -12.86 -0.43 -2.14
C VAL A 144 -12.99 0.31 -0.81
N LYS A 145 -13.22 1.63 -0.81
CA LYS A 145 -13.45 2.43 0.41
C LYS A 145 -14.68 1.93 1.16
N SER A 146 -15.78 1.71 0.45
CA SER A 146 -17.00 1.14 1.02
C SER A 146 -16.77 -0.27 1.54
N ALA A 147 -16.08 -1.13 0.79
CA ALA A 147 -15.77 -2.50 1.23
C ALA A 147 -14.88 -2.56 2.48
N THR A 148 -13.90 -1.66 2.59
CA THR A 148 -12.97 -1.61 3.73
C THR A 148 -13.53 -0.88 4.95
N SER A 149 -14.52 0.00 4.77
CA SER A 149 -15.19 0.68 5.88
C SER A 149 -16.32 -0.16 6.47
N ARG A 150 -16.94 -1.05 5.69
CA ARG A 150 -17.98 -1.96 6.18
C ARG A 150 -17.41 -3.00 7.14
N ARG A 151 -18.13 -3.23 8.25
CA ARG A 151 -17.81 -4.25 9.27
C ARG A 151 -16.36 -4.18 9.78
N ALA A 152 -15.88 -2.96 9.98
CA ALA A 152 -14.53 -2.75 10.48
C ALA A 152 -14.43 -3.07 11.97
N ILE A 153 -15.47 -2.79 12.75
CA ILE A 153 -15.53 -3.08 14.19
C ILE A 153 -16.74 -3.98 14.43
N GLY A 154 -16.65 -5.24 14.02
CA GLY A 154 -17.78 -6.18 14.06
C GLY A 154 -18.90 -5.74 13.11
N PRO A 155 -20.14 -5.51 13.58
CA PRO A 155 -21.23 -5.00 12.73
C PRO A 155 -21.09 -3.50 12.41
N VAL A 156 -20.23 -2.77 13.15
CA VAL A 156 -20.11 -1.30 13.04
C VAL A 156 -19.12 -0.92 11.93
N GLY A 157 -19.51 0.08 11.14
CA GLY A 157 -18.65 0.68 10.11
C GLY A 157 -17.48 1.47 10.69
N TRP A 158 -16.41 1.60 9.92
CA TRP A 158 -15.31 2.50 10.26
C TRP A 158 -15.72 3.95 10.02
N PRO A 159 -15.35 4.90 10.90
CA PRO A 159 -15.59 6.32 10.65
C PRO A 159 -14.87 6.77 9.37
N GLU A 160 -15.60 7.44 8.47
CA GLU A 160 -15.07 7.83 7.15
C GLU A 160 -13.82 8.71 7.24
N GLY A 161 -13.74 9.56 8.27
CA GLY A 161 -12.62 10.46 8.52
C GLY A 161 -11.32 9.79 8.99
N LEU A 162 -11.36 8.48 9.27
CA LEU A 162 -10.21 7.70 9.74
C LEU A 162 -9.58 6.83 8.64
N GLY A 163 -9.98 7.01 7.38
CA GLY A 163 -9.39 6.32 6.24
C GLY A 163 -9.66 4.81 6.24
N THR A 164 -8.67 4.01 5.92
CA THR A 164 -8.81 2.54 5.76
C THR A 164 -8.20 1.82 6.97
N PRO A 165 -8.94 0.97 7.72
CA PRO A 165 -8.36 0.21 8.83
C PRO A 165 -7.43 -0.92 8.33
N PRO A 166 -6.28 -1.17 8.99
CA PRO A 166 -5.32 -2.20 8.58
C PRO A 166 -5.91 -3.61 8.41
N TRP A 167 -6.80 -4.02 9.32
CA TRP A 167 -7.36 -5.37 9.32
C TRP A 167 -8.43 -5.58 8.24
N THR A 168 -9.22 -4.56 7.88
CA THR A 168 -10.14 -4.67 6.74
C THR A 168 -9.37 -4.58 5.43
N ALA A 169 -8.35 -3.72 5.35
CA ALA A 169 -7.45 -3.67 4.21
C ALA A 169 -6.79 -5.04 3.97
N ALA A 170 -6.29 -5.71 5.00
CA ALA A 170 -5.73 -7.06 4.88
C ALA A 170 -6.74 -8.08 4.34
N ARG A 171 -8.03 -7.97 4.69
CA ARG A 171 -9.10 -8.84 4.17
C ARG A 171 -9.47 -8.53 2.72
N GLN A 172 -9.42 -7.26 2.34
CA GLN A 172 -9.78 -6.79 0.99
C GLN A 172 -8.59 -6.78 0.02
N ALA A 173 -7.36 -6.88 0.51
CA ALA A 173 -6.17 -6.97 -0.32
C ALA A 173 -6.24 -8.20 -1.23
N ARG A 174 -6.06 -7.96 -2.53
CA ARG A 174 -6.08 -8.98 -3.58
C ARG A 174 -4.77 -8.94 -4.34
N PHE A 175 -4.10 -10.10 -4.37
CA PHE A 175 -2.99 -10.38 -5.25
C PHE A 175 -2.96 -11.91 -5.47
N PRO A 176 -2.70 -12.42 -6.68
CA PRO A 176 -2.77 -13.85 -6.96
C PRO A 176 -1.91 -14.69 -6.01
N GLY A 177 -2.46 -15.80 -5.52
CA GLY A 177 -1.75 -16.78 -4.71
C GLY A 177 -1.48 -16.40 -3.25
N VAL A 178 -1.88 -15.20 -2.80
CA VAL A 178 -1.59 -14.74 -1.44
C VAL A 178 -2.80 -14.17 -0.69
N SER A 179 -2.75 -14.33 0.63
CA SER A 179 -3.58 -13.61 1.59
C SER A 179 -2.71 -12.67 2.43
N TYR A 180 -3.27 -11.57 2.92
CA TYR A 180 -2.51 -10.56 3.65
C TYR A 180 -2.82 -10.59 5.15
N ARG A 181 -1.80 -10.34 5.98
CA ARG A 181 -1.97 -10.16 7.43
C ARG A 181 -1.25 -8.91 7.93
N VAL A 182 -1.87 -8.26 8.90
CA VAL A 182 -1.28 -7.10 9.57
C VAL A 182 -0.09 -7.53 10.42
N ALA A 183 1.05 -6.90 10.22
CA ALA A 183 2.23 -7.00 11.06
C ALA A 183 2.57 -5.59 11.60
N PRO A 184 2.47 -5.36 12.92
CA PRO A 184 2.90 -4.11 13.53
C PRO A 184 4.40 -3.88 13.30
N VAL A 185 4.78 -2.63 13.06
CA VAL A 185 6.16 -2.21 12.84
C VAL A 185 6.52 -1.16 13.89
N ASP A 186 7.62 -1.41 14.59
CA ASP A 186 8.36 -0.40 15.33
C ASP A 186 9.75 -0.33 14.69
N ASP A 187 9.94 0.67 13.83
CA ASP A 187 11.14 0.87 13.00
C ASP A 187 12.41 1.20 13.80
N ARG A 188 12.32 1.32 15.12
CA ARG A 188 13.45 1.47 16.05
C ARG A 188 13.92 0.15 16.64
N THR A 189 13.23 -0.95 16.35
CA THR A 189 13.50 -2.26 16.94
C THR A 189 14.02 -3.26 15.92
N ALA A 190 14.78 -4.27 16.39
CA ALA A 190 15.19 -5.39 15.56
C ALA A 190 13.99 -6.15 14.95
N ARG A 191 12.86 -6.21 15.65
CA ARG A 191 11.63 -6.82 15.14
C ARG A 191 11.04 -6.01 13.98
N GLY A 192 10.98 -4.68 14.08
CA GLY A 192 10.53 -3.84 12.98
C GLY A 192 11.45 -3.92 11.77
N ALA A 193 12.77 -3.94 12.00
CA ALA A 193 13.75 -4.18 10.94
C ALA A 193 13.53 -5.53 10.23
N ALA A 194 13.23 -6.59 10.98
CA ALA A 194 12.89 -7.90 10.40
C ALA A 194 11.59 -7.87 9.58
N VAL A 195 10.58 -7.10 10.01
CA VAL A 195 9.35 -6.91 9.21
C VAL A 195 9.65 -6.18 7.91
N LEU A 196 10.43 -5.09 7.94
CA LEU A 196 10.80 -4.35 6.74
C LEU A 196 11.69 -5.18 5.80
N ALA A 197 12.56 -6.04 6.34
CA ALA A 197 13.30 -7.02 5.53
C ALA A 197 12.35 -8.04 4.86
N ALA A 198 11.28 -8.47 5.54
CA ALA A 198 10.26 -9.33 4.94
C ALA A 198 9.44 -8.62 3.85
N VAL A 199 9.19 -7.31 4.00
CA VAL A 199 8.60 -6.47 2.94
C VAL A 199 9.51 -6.49 1.70
N HIS A 200 10.81 -6.21 1.89
CA HIS A 200 11.78 -6.25 0.79
C HIS A 200 11.82 -7.61 0.10
N ALA A 201 11.91 -8.70 0.86
CA ALA A 201 11.89 -10.04 0.31
C ALA A 201 10.62 -10.34 -0.51
N ALA A 202 9.45 -9.94 -0.02
CA ALA A 202 8.19 -10.10 -0.74
C ALA A 202 8.19 -9.31 -2.07
N THR A 203 8.64 -8.05 -2.05
CA THR A 203 8.70 -7.23 -3.27
C THR A 203 9.74 -7.72 -4.28
N THR A 204 10.87 -8.26 -3.82
CA THR A 204 11.84 -8.94 -4.70
C THR A 204 11.24 -10.21 -5.31
N ALA A 205 10.35 -10.90 -4.59
CA ALA A 205 9.60 -12.04 -5.10
C ALA A 205 8.39 -11.64 -5.98
N GLY A 206 8.25 -10.37 -6.36
CA GLY A 206 7.16 -9.91 -7.21
C GLY A 206 5.84 -9.63 -6.50
N ILE A 207 5.81 -9.69 -5.16
CA ILE A 207 4.59 -9.52 -4.37
C ILE A 207 4.54 -8.12 -3.74
N PRO A 208 3.59 -7.26 -4.16
CA PRO A 208 3.43 -5.93 -3.58
C PRO A 208 2.94 -5.99 -2.12
N VAL A 209 3.35 -4.99 -1.32
CA VAL A 209 3.08 -4.95 0.13
C VAL A 209 2.57 -3.57 0.56
N PRO A 210 1.31 -3.47 1.01
CA PRO A 210 0.79 -2.24 1.59
C PRO A 210 1.47 -1.91 2.93
N LEU A 211 1.86 -0.64 3.10
CA LEU A 211 2.49 -0.12 4.30
C LEU A 211 1.66 1.02 4.87
N TYR A 212 1.43 0.97 6.18
CA TYR A 212 0.77 2.02 6.93
C TYR A 212 1.81 2.95 7.54
N THR A 213 1.61 4.26 7.38
CA THR A 213 2.54 5.27 7.84
C THR A 213 1.89 6.24 8.84
N SER A 214 2.70 6.75 9.76
CA SER A 214 2.28 7.73 10.77
C SER A 214 3.43 8.62 11.23
N GLY A 215 3.12 9.57 12.11
CA GLY A 215 4.08 10.52 12.65
C GLY A 215 4.58 10.11 14.03
N ASP A 216 5.47 10.92 14.58
CA ASP A 216 5.99 10.74 15.93
C ASP A 216 4.92 10.93 17.01
N LEU A 217 4.77 9.94 17.89
CA LEU A 217 3.86 9.99 19.05
C LEU A 217 4.15 11.15 19.99
N GLY A 218 5.42 11.56 20.09
CA GLY A 218 5.84 12.70 20.91
C GLY A 218 5.23 14.04 20.48
N ARG A 219 4.64 14.10 19.27
CA ARG A 219 3.95 15.30 18.75
C ARG A 219 2.44 15.28 19.01
N GLY A 220 1.92 14.25 19.68
CA GLY A 220 0.54 14.11 20.14
C GLY A 220 -0.19 12.87 19.58
N LEU A 221 -1.24 12.43 20.28
CA LEU A 221 -2.01 11.20 19.97
C LEU A 221 -2.60 11.18 18.55
N ARG A 222 -2.91 12.34 17.97
CA ARG A 222 -3.41 12.45 16.58
C ARG A 222 -2.39 12.02 15.50
N PHE A 223 -1.11 11.94 15.86
CA PHE A 223 -0.01 11.45 15.02
C PHE A 223 0.25 9.94 15.22
N ALA A 224 -0.41 9.33 16.21
CA ALA A 224 -0.31 7.90 16.57
C ALA A 224 -1.16 6.97 15.70
N VAL A 225 -2.26 7.47 15.17
CA VAL A 225 -3.16 6.67 14.34
C VAL A 225 -2.50 6.52 12.96
N PRO A 226 -2.46 5.33 12.35
CA PRO A 226 -2.07 5.19 10.96
C PRO A 226 -2.89 6.14 10.09
N ARG A 227 -2.22 7.11 9.46
CA ARG A 227 -2.91 8.18 8.73
C ARG A 227 -2.87 8.01 7.24
N HIS A 228 -1.92 7.23 6.75
CA HIS A 228 -1.64 7.15 5.34
C HIS A 228 -1.19 5.73 4.98
N VAL A 229 -1.51 5.34 3.75
CA VAL A 229 -1.18 4.03 3.21
C VAL A 229 -0.41 4.24 1.92
N VAL A 230 0.75 3.60 1.84
CA VAL A 230 1.60 3.55 0.65
C VAL A 230 1.75 2.08 0.23
N LEU A 231 2.23 1.85 -0.99
CA LEU A 231 2.42 0.50 -1.51
C LEU A 231 3.88 0.27 -1.87
N ALA A 232 4.54 -0.70 -1.22
CA ALA A 232 5.82 -1.20 -1.71
C ALA A 232 5.54 -2.07 -2.94
N LEU A 233 6.10 -1.67 -4.08
CA LEU A 233 5.94 -2.30 -5.38
C LEU A 233 7.02 -3.37 -5.59
N PRO A 234 6.75 -4.36 -6.47
CA PRO A 234 7.79 -5.22 -7.01
C PRO A 234 8.96 -4.41 -7.56
N GLN A 235 10.18 -4.93 -7.40
CA GLN A 235 11.34 -4.30 -8.03
C GLN A 235 11.20 -4.42 -9.55
N GLY A 236 11.35 -3.31 -10.28
CA GLY A 236 11.35 -3.31 -11.73
C GLY A 236 12.59 -4.00 -12.28
N THR A 237 12.46 -4.73 -13.39
CA THR A 237 13.60 -5.16 -14.19
C THR A 237 14.18 -3.94 -14.89
N ASP A 238 15.33 -3.47 -14.41
CA ASP A 238 16.32 -2.61 -15.09
C ASP A 238 15.96 -1.18 -15.53
N ASP A 239 14.69 -0.78 -15.67
CA ASP A 239 14.35 0.62 -16.02
C ASP A 239 14.53 1.61 -14.85
N ASP A 240 14.57 1.11 -13.60
CA ASP A 240 14.92 1.91 -12.43
C ASP A 240 16.40 2.36 -12.44
N ALA A 241 17.28 1.61 -13.11
CA ALA A 241 18.70 1.95 -13.25
C ALA A 241 18.94 3.14 -14.19
N ALA A 242 18.06 3.33 -15.19
CA ALA A 242 18.12 4.47 -16.12
C ALA A 242 17.69 5.81 -15.48
N SER A 243 17.02 5.76 -14.32
CA SER A 243 16.45 6.94 -13.67
C SER A 243 17.44 7.73 -12.80
N GLY A 244 18.69 7.28 -12.67
CA GLY A 244 19.75 7.96 -11.90
C GLY A 244 19.48 8.09 -10.40
N ARG A 245 18.40 7.47 -9.90
CA ARG A 245 17.99 7.48 -8.49
C ARG A 245 18.35 6.16 -7.84
N SER A 246 19.64 5.89 -7.82
CA SER A 246 20.15 4.67 -7.19
C SER A 246 20.18 4.87 -5.68
N ALA A 247 19.41 4.03 -4.96
CA ALA A 247 19.83 3.65 -3.61
C ALA A 247 21.30 3.21 -3.69
N ARG A 248 22.10 3.47 -2.65
CA ARG A 248 23.54 3.17 -2.64
C ARG A 248 23.80 1.80 -3.32
N PRO A 249 24.67 1.68 -4.34
CA PRO A 249 24.82 0.44 -5.10
C PRO A 249 25.01 -0.76 -4.17
N GLY A 250 24.18 -1.79 -4.34
CA GLY A 250 24.20 -3.01 -3.52
C GLY A 250 23.43 -2.95 -2.19
N ALA A 251 22.84 -1.81 -1.81
CA ALA A 251 21.99 -1.72 -0.62
C ALA A 251 20.51 -2.10 -0.94
N PRO A 252 19.83 -2.83 -0.05
CA PRO A 252 18.41 -3.18 -0.25
C PRO A 252 17.55 -1.91 -0.30
N SER A 253 16.60 -1.88 -1.25
CA SER A 253 15.73 -0.72 -1.47
C SER A 253 14.31 -1.14 -1.86
N LEU A 254 13.35 -0.26 -1.59
CA LEU A 254 11.94 -0.43 -1.93
C LEU A 254 11.53 0.65 -2.93
N THR A 255 10.79 0.26 -3.96
CA THR A 255 10.02 1.20 -4.79
C THR A 255 8.67 1.40 -4.12
N ILE A 256 8.38 2.60 -3.63
CA ILE A 256 7.18 2.93 -2.85
C ILE A 256 6.27 3.85 -3.67
N TYR A 257 5.05 3.40 -3.93
CA TYR A 257 3.96 4.21 -4.47
C TYR A 257 3.26 5.00 -3.35
N GLU A 258 3.25 6.33 -3.50
CA GLU A 258 2.61 7.32 -2.65
C GLU A 258 1.33 7.85 -3.33
N PRO A 259 0.13 7.50 -2.84
CA PRO A 259 -1.12 7.80 -3.54
C PRO A 259 -1.51 9.29 -3.57
N SER A 260 -1.04 10.14 -2.65
CA SER A 260 -1.51 11.55 -2.58
C SER A 260 -1.09 12.36 -3.79
N ARG A 261 0.07 12.06 -4.35
CA ARG A 261 0.56 12.66 -5.59
C ARG A 261 0.60 11.68 -6.76
N GLY A 262 0.31 10.41 -6.51
CA GLY A 262 0.43 9.34 -7.50
C GLY A 262 1.84 9.20 -8.01
N LEU A 263 2.81 9.16 -7.09
CA LEU A 263 4.23 9.08 -7.40
C LEU A 263 4.84 7.79 -6.84
N THR A 264 5.82 7.24 -7.54
CA THR A 264 6.73 6.23 -7.00
C THR A 264 8.06 6.84 -6.59
N HIS A 265 8.65 6.28 -5.55
CA HIS A 265 9.93 6.69 -4.99
C HIS A 265 10.77 5.46 -4.68
N VAL A 266 12.04 5.47 -5.09
CA VAL A 266 13.02 4.48 -4.63
C VAL A 266 13.57 4.94 -3.28
N VAL A 267 13.49 4.08 -2.26
CA VAL A 267 13.91 4.37 -0.90
C VAL A 267 14.82 3.26 -0.39
N ALA A 268 16.00 3.60 0.10
CA ALA A 268 16.86 2.60 0.73
C ALA A 268 16.19 2.06 2.00
N LEU A 269 16.29 0.76 2.25
CA LEU A 269 15.66 0.14 3.41
C LEU A 269 16.17 0.74 4.73
N ALA A 270 17.45 1.08 4.78
CA ALA A 270 18.07 1.75 5.91
C ALA A 270 17.45 3.14 6.20
N ASP A 271 16.98 3.84 5.17
CA ASP A 271 16.36 5.16 5.32
C ASP A 271 14.96 5.07 5.94
N LEU A 272 14.38 3.86 6.06
CA LEU A 272 13.09 3.61 6.71
C LEU A 272 13.22 3.24 8.19
N LEU A 273 14.45 3.05 8.69
CA LEU A 273 14.71 2.65 10.08
C LEU A 273 14.96 3.87 10.96
N ALA A 274 14.43 3.83 12.18
CA ALA A 274 14.63 4.82 13.25
C ALA A 274 14.51 6.29 12.77
N ARG A 275 13.63 6.55 11.81
CA ARG A 275 13.46 7.89 11.23
C ARG A 275 12.92 8.86 12.26
N THR A 276 13.28 10.14 12.13
CA THR A 276 12.71 11.23 12.95
C THR A 276 12.19 12.39 12.09
N SER A 277 12.36 12.30 10.78
CA SER A 277 11.94 13.32 9.81
C SER A 277 10.95 12.76 8.79
N PRO A 278 9.98 13.58 8.33
CA PRO A 278 9.07 13.22 7.25
C PRO A 278 9.77 12.73 6.00
N LEU A 279 9.22 11.71 5.34
CA LEU A 279 9.66 11.23 4.04
C LEU A 279 8.54 11.40 3.00
N LYS A 280 8.85 12.00 1.85
CA LYS A 280 7.86 12.17 0.76
C LYS A 280 7.23 10.84 0.35
N ALA A 281 8.04 9.80 0.21
CA ALA A 281 7.61 8.45 -0.14
C ALA A 281 6.63 7.81 0.85
N LEU A 282 6.55 8.32 2.09
CA LEU A 282 5.62 7.84 3.12
C LEU A 282 4.40 8.75 3.27
N GLY A 283 4.12 9.64 2.31
CA GLY A 283 3.07 10.66 2.42
C GLY A 283 3.45 11.82 3.34
N SER A 284 4.75 12.14 3.43
CA SER A 284 5.31 13.12 4.38
C SER A 284 5.12 12.72 5.86
N TRP A 285 5.10 11.42 6.13
CA TRP A 285 5.11 10.84 7.48
C TRP A 285 6.51 10.32 7.84
N SER A 286 6.77 10.16 9.14
CA SER A 286 8.10 9.75 9.63
C SER A 286 8.28 8.23 9.63
N HIS A 287 7.23 7.47 9.92
CA HIS A 287 7.36 6.05 10.29
C HIS A 287 6.48 5.14 9.45
N VAL A 288 6.96 3.91 9.23
CA VAL A 288 6.11 2.76 8.93
C VAL A 288 5.67 2.13 10.25
N VAL A 289 4.37 2.00 10.46
CA VAL A 289 3.79 1.50 11.74
C VAL A 289 3.07 0.17 11.59
N ALA A 290 2.72 -0.23 10.37
CA ALA A 290 2.30 -1.58 10.07
C ALA A 290 2.60 -1.93 8.61
N ALA A 291 2.82 -3.21 8.35
CA ALA A 291 2.90 -3.78 7.01
C ALA A 291 1.79 -4.83 6.85
N LEU A 292 1.20 -4.92 5.66
CA LEU A 292 0.33 -6.04 5.31
C LEU A 292 1.21 -7.09 4.65
N LEU A 293 1.71 -8.05 5.41
CA LEU A 293 2.61 -9.08 4.89
C LEU A 293 1.82 -10.19 4.18
N PRO A 294 2.29 -10.64 3.00
CA PRO A 294 1.67 -11.74 2.29
C PRO A 294 1.92 -13.07 3.02
N ARG A 295 1.00 -14.00 2.84
CA ARG A 295 1.09 -15.41 3.20
C ARG A 295 0.51 -16.22 2.05
N PRO A 296 1.00 -17.44 1.79
CA PRO A 296 0.34 -18.33 0.85
C PRO A 296 -1.16 -18.41 1.15
N ALA A 297 -1.98 -18.27 0.11
CA ALA A 297 -3.40 -18.56 0.23
C ALA A 297 -3.59 -20.04 0.61
N ALA A 298 -4.53 -20.31 1.52
CA ALA A 298 -4.88 -21.66 1.92
C ALA A 298 -5.77 -22.34 0.88
#